data_AF-A0A1W9GVA6-F1
#
_entry.id   AF-A0A1W9GVA6-F1
#
_cell.length_a   1.000
_cell.length_b   1.000
_cell.length_c   1.000
_cell.angle_alpha   90.00
_cell.angle_beta   90.00
_cell.angle_gamma   90.00
#
_symmetry.space_group_name_H-M   'P 1'
#
loop_
_entity.id
_entity.type
_entity.pdbx_description
1 polymer ?
#
loop_
_entity_poly.entity_id
_entity_poly.type
_entity_poly.pdbx_seq_one_letter_code
_entity_poly.pdbx_strand_id
1 'polypeptide(L)'
;MKIMKSATQVAAALGFSVLLSGVSYASPSGSITVTNPGPLGSFSINTAAFDGTSGQIEKLTFDLSGTHCIDGGSCILGESLVFGGSGGGSFIFDPAANGTSSLFGAVGSTVFGFDFTGFDPLDVFLFSWDPDVASNGGYGAVVAELAGTVITATVRFDGGDVLTYSGTMGIVGHDVAANLVPVPEPETYAMLLAGLGLLGFVGYRRKEVAAS
;
A
#
# COMPACT_ATOMS: atom_id res chain seq x y z
N MET A 1 5.23 2.74 -28.25
CA MET A 1 5.23 1.26 -28.24
C MET A 1 5.61 0.63 -26.90
N LYS A 2 6.42 1.27 -26.02
CA LYS A 2 6.71 0.78 -24.65
C LYS A 2 5.51 0.85 -23.69
N ILE A 3 4.67 1.88 -23.81
CA ILE A 3 3.52 2.12 -22.92
C ILE A 3 2.46 1.02 -23.00
N MET A 4 2.11 0.58 -24.23
CA MET A 4 1.15 -0.53 -24.41
C MET A 4 1.64 -1.86 -23.83
N LYS A 5 2.97 -2.12 -23.86
CA LYS A 5 3.55 -3.31 -23.24
C LYS A 5 3.46 -3.24 -21.71
N SER A 6 3.69 -2.08 -21.11
CA SER A 6 3.53 -1.84 -19.66
C SER A 6 2.07 -2.04 -19.24
N ALA A 7 1.11 -1.41 -19.91
CA ALA A 7 -0.31 -1.55 -19.58
C ALA A 7 -0.82 -3.00 -19.70
N THR A 8 -0.33 -3.76 -20.70
CA THR A 8 -0.71 -5.19 -20.87
C THR A 8 -0.08 -6.07 -19.79
N GLN A 9 1.15 -5.77 -19.37
CA GLN A 9 1.81 -6.46 -18.26
C GLN A 9 1.15 -6.15 -16.92
N VAL A 10 0.73 -4.90 -16.71
CA VAL A 10 0.00 -4.47 -15.52
C VAL A 10 -1.38 -5.12 -15.43
N ALA A 11 -2.16 -5.10 -16.52
CA ALA A 11 -3.47 -5.75 -16.54
C ALA A 11 -3.36 -7.26 -16.30
N ALA A 12 -2.32 -7.90 -16.84
CA ALA A 12 -2.02 -9.30 -16.58
C ALA A 12 -1.57 -9.55 -15.13
N ALA A 13 -0.75 -8.66 -14.56
CA ALA A 13 -0.28 -8.75 -13.16
C ALA A 13 -1.43 -8.56 -12.18
N LEU A 14 -2.30 -7.55 -12.36
CA LEU A 14 -3.49 -7.35 -11.55
C LEU A 14 -4.44 -8.56 -11.64
N GLY A 15 -4.67 -9.09 -12.85
CA GLY A 15 -5.46 -10.30 -13.06
C GLY A 15 -4.87 -11.53 -12.36
N PHE A 16 -3.54 -11.66 -12.32
CA PHE A 16 -2.85 -12.79 -11.68
C PHE A 16 -2.74 -12.63 -10.15
N SER A 17 -2.50 -11.41 -9.65
CA SER A 17 -2.43 -11.10 -8.21
C SER A 17 -3.80 -11.22 -7.52
N VAL A 18 -4.89 -10.86 -8.20
CA VAL A 18 -6.26 -11.11 -7.72
C VAL A 18 -6.57 -12.62 -7.63
N LEU A 19 -5.98 -13.44 -8.51
CA LEU A 19 -6.20 -14.89 -8.53
C LEU A 19 -5.26 -15.68 -7.60
N LEU A 20 -4.03 -15.20 -7.35
CA LEU A 20 -3.03 -15.89 -6.51
C LEU A 20 -3.06 -15.46 -5.04
N SER A 21 -3.79 -14.42 -4.67
CA SER A 21 -3.85 -13.96 -3.29
C SER A 21 -4.46 -14.98 -2.33
N GLY A 22 -5.07 -16.09 -2.80
CA GLY A 22 -5.29 -17.35 -2.05
C GLY A 22 -6.04 -17.23 -0.72
N VAL A 23 -6.55 -16.05 -0.40
CA VAL A 23 -7.02 -15.67 0.92
C VAL A 23 -8.43 -15.15 0.71
N SER A 24 -9.37 -16.08 0.71
CA SER A 24 -10.79 -15.81 0.83
C SER A 24 -11.08 -15.33 2.26
N TYR A 25 -10.78 -14.07 2.57
CA TYR A 25 -11.43 -13.41 3.69
C TYR A 25 -12.65 -12.67 3.17
N ALA A 26 -13.82 -13.07 3.67
CA ALA A 26 -15.02 -12.27 3.58
C ALA A 26 -14.81 -11.03 4.46
N SER A 27 -14.29 -9.94 3.88
CA SER A 27 -14.42 -8.60 4.46
C SER A 27 -15.52 -7.84 3.72
N PRO A 28 -16.30 -7.00 4.43
CA PRO A 28 -17.35 -6.22 3.80
C PRO A 28 -16.71 -5.20 2.85
N SER A 29 -17.23 -5.10 1.62
CA SER A 29 -16.98 -4.00 0.68
C SER A 29 -15.57 -3.90 0.06
N GLY A 30 -15.22 -4.85 -0.82
CA GLY A 30 -14.13 -4.66 -1.80
C GLY A 30 -12.71 -4.63 -1.25
N SER A 31 -11.72 -4.81 -2.12
CA SER A 31 -10.30 -4.84 -1.75
C SER A 31 -9.51 -3.91 -2.65
N ILE A 32 -8.61 -3.11 -2.07
CA ILE A 32 -7.66 -2.31 -2.85
C ILE A 32 -6.38 -3.12 -3.02
N THR A 33 -5.96 -3.31 -4.27
CA THR A 33 -4.72 -4.03 -4.57
C THR A 33 -3.72 -3.07 -5.18
N VAL A 34 -2.51 -3.05 -4.64
CA VAL A 34 -1.39 -2.31 -5.22
C VAL A 34 -0.29 -3.27 -5.60
N THR A 35 0.23 -3.16 -6.82
CA THR A 35 1.26 -4.04 -7.36
C THR A 35 2.37 -3.25 -8.03
N ASN A 36 3.58 -3.80 -8.02
CA ASN A 36 4.68 -3.30 -8.83
C ASN A 36 5.16 -4.38 -9.80
N PRO A 37 4.65 -4.40 -11.05
CA PRO A 37 5.02 -5.43 -12.02
C PRO A 37 6.44 -5.25 -12.54
N GLY A 38 7.23 -6.32 -12.42
CA GLY A 38 8.58 -6.44 -12.93
C GLY A 38 9.31 -7.56 -12.19
N PRO A 39 10.17 -8.35 -12.86
CA PRO A 39 10.88 -9.44 -12.20
C PRO A 39 11.70 -8.93 -11.01
N LEU A 40 11.77 -9.71 -9.93
CA LEU A 40 12.63 -9.42 -8.77
C LEU A 40 14.03 -9.04 -9.25
N GLY A 41 14.55 -7.91 -8.76
CA GLY A 41 15.84 -7.38 -9.23
C GLY A 41 15.77 -6.46 -10.45
N SER A 42 14.57 -6.10 -10.94
CA SER A 42 14.40 -5.09 -11.99
C SER A 42 14.26 -3.68 -11.42
N PHE A 43 14.85 -2.69 -12.10
CA PHE A 43 14.69 -1.26 -11.83
C PHE A 43 13.38 -0.67 -12.41
N SER A 44 12.57 -1.48 -13.11
CA SER A 44 11.32 -0.99 -13.73
C SER A 44 10.21 -0.95 -12.70
N ILE A 45 10.06 0.18 -12.01
CA ILE A 45 9.07 0.36 -10.96
C ILE A 45 7.87 1.10 -11.56
N ASN A 46 6.96 0.29 -12.07
CA ASN A 46 5.60 0.73 -12.36
C ASN A 46 4.77 0.33 -11.16
N THR A 47 3.89 1.20 -10.69
CA THR A 47 2.94 0.88 -9.63
C THR A 47 1.55 0.96 -10.21
N ALA A 48 0.73 -0.04 -9.89
CA ALA A 48 -0.66 -0.11 -10.27
C ALA A 48 -1.52 -0.29 -9.03
N ALA A 49 -2.44 0.64 -8.80
CA ALA A 49 -3.45 0.55 -7.75
C ALA A 49 -4.82 0.30 -8.40
N PHE A 50 -5.52 -0.72 -7.92
CA PHE A 50 -6.88 -1.05 -8.35
C PHE A 50 -7.86 -0.77 -7.21
N ASP A 51 -8.92 -0.02 -7.51
CA ASP A 51 -10.02 0.20 -6.57
C ASP A 51 -11.08 -0.90 -6.72
N GLY A 52 -10.99 -1.93 -5.87
CA GLY A 52 -12.03 -2.95 -5.78
C GLY A 52 -13.18 -2.60 -4.85
N THR A 53 -13.21 -1.39 -4.28
CA THR A 53 -14.24 -0.95 -3.34
C THR A 53 -15.48 -0.43 -4.05
N SER A 54 -16.51 -0.08 -3.29
CA SER A 54 -17.69 0.62 -3.79
C SER A 54 -17.66 2.13 -3.52
N GLY A 55 -16.54 2.64 -3.01
CA GLY A 55 -16.33 4.05 -2.72
C GLY A 55 -15.23 4.64 -3.60
N GLN A 56 -15.06 5.96 -3.56
CA GLN A 56 -14.01 6.65 -4.29
C GLN A 56 -12.76 6.76 -3.42
N ILE A 57 -11.59 6.38 -3.94
CA ILE A 57 -10.31 6.64 -3.27
C ILE A 57 -10.01 8.15 -3.37
N GLU A 58 -9.92 8.82 -2.23
CA GLU A 58 -9.55 10.24 -2.16
C GLU A 58 -8.05 10.45 -1.99
N LYS A 59 -7.38 9.46 -1.39
CA LYS A 59 -5.96 9.55 -1.08
C LYS A 59 -5.31 8.19 -1.07
N LEU A 60 -4.12 8.09 -1.66
CA LEU A 60 -3.24 6.94 -1.57
C LEU A 60 -1.88 7.40 -1.05
N THR A 61 -1.42 6.82 0.05
CA THR A 61 -0.15 7.14 0.71
C THR A 61 0.76 5.93 0.67
N PHE A 62 2.02 6.16 0.34
CA PHE A 62 3.11 5.19 0.36
C PHE A 62 4.12 5.63 1.42
N ASP A 63 4.35 4.76 2.40
CA ASP A 63 5.35 4.93 3.44
C ASP A 63 6.44 3.88 3.26
N LEU A 64 7.61 4.36 2.86
CA LEU A 64 8.81 3.59 2.57
C LEU A 64 9.67 3.35 3.81
N SER A 65 9.29 3.83 5.01
CA SER A 65 10.11 3.68 6.22
C SER A 65 10.39 2.22 6.61
N GLY A 66 9.52 1.28 6.21
CA GLY A 66 9.71 -0.15 6.40
C GLY A 66 10.55 -0.84 5.31
N THR A 67 10.96 -0.11 4.27
CA THR A 67 11.87 -0.62 3.22
C THR A 67 13.31 -0.52 3.68
N HIS A 68 14.17 -1.35 3.10
CA HIS A 68 15.59 -1.35 3.39
C HIS A 68 16.37 -1.63 2.12
N CYS A 69 17.38 -0.81 1.87
CA CYS A 69 18.36 -1.11 0.86
C CYS A 69 19.20 -2.32 1.29
N ILE A 70 19.44 -3.25 0.36
CA ILE A 70 20.08 -4.53 0.64
C ILE A 70 21.56 -4.59 0.21
N ASP A 71 22.04 -3.61 -0.56
CA ASP A 71 23.44 -3.51 -0.98
C ASP A 71 24.20 -2.44 -0.17
N GLY A 72 24.87 -2.87 0.90
CA GLY A 72 25.72 -2.00 1.73
C GLY A 72 26.97 -1.43 1.04
N GLY A 73 27.22 -1.75 -0.23
CA GLY A 73 28.26 -1.11 -1.04
C GLY A 73 27.81 0.20 -1.70
N SER A 74 26.52 0.35 -1.97
CA SER A 74 25.95 1.46 -2.75
C SER A 74 24.95 2.30 -1.95
N CYS A 75 24.59 1.86 -0.75
CA CYS A 75 23.79 2.59 0.24
C CYS A 75 24.31 2.32 1.67
N ILE A 76 23.78 3.03 2.66
CA ILE A 76 24.00 2.68 4.06
C ILE A 76 23.12 1.47 4.38
N LEU A 77 23.70 0.33 4.76
CA LEU A 77 22.92 -0.90 5.01
C LEU A 77 21.76 -0.66 5.99
N GLY A 78 20.54 -0.99 5.55
CA GLY A 78 19.32 -0.79 6.33
C GLY A 78 18.68 0.59 6.19
N GLU A 79 19.26 1.49 5.40
CA GLU A 79 18.64 2.76 5.03
C GLU A 79 17.36 2.52 4.23
N SER A 80 16.32 3.29 4.55
CA SER A 80 15.04 3.21 3.85
C SER A 80 15.12 3.82 2.46
N LEU A 81 14.32 3.28 1.55
CA LEU A 81 14.09 3.91 0.28
C LEU A 81 13.36 5.24 0.48
N VAL A 82 13.60 6.16 -0.44
CA VAL A 82 12.97 7.48 -0.50
C VAL A 82 12.40 7.71 -1.88
N PHE A 83 11.35 8.52 -1.92
CA PHE A 83 10.69 8.91 -3.14
C PHE A 83 11.62 9.76 -4.03
N GLY A 84 11.99 9.25 -5.21
CA GLY A 84 12.73 10.01 -6.23
C GLY A 84 14.20 10.30 -5.92
N GLY A 85 14.76 9.78 -4.82
CA GLY A 85 16.18 9.95 -4.48
C GLY A 85 16.67 11.37 -4.28
N SER A 86 17.99 11.56 -4.21
CA SER A 86 18.62 12.89 -4.28
C SER A 86 18.78 13.43 -5.71
N GLY A 87 18.59 12.58 -6.73
CA GLY A 87 18.68 12.93 -8.15
C GLY A 87 17.41 13.52 -8.76
N GLY A 88 16.26 13.31 -8.12
CA GLY A 88 14.94 13.64 -8.68
C GLY A 88 14.51 12.63 -9.74
N GLY A 89 13.30 12.05 -9.58
CA GLY A 89 12.77 11.03 -10.48
C GLY A 89 12.25 11.57 -11.82
N SER A 90 12.21 10.70 -12.83
CA SER A 90 11.43 10.93 -14.05
C SER A 90 10.01 10.43 -13.83
N PHE A 91 9.08 11.35 -13.62
CA PHE A 91 7.68 11.04 -13.30
C PHE A 91 6.83 10.99 -14.57
N ILE A 92 6.10 9.90 -14.78
CA ILE A 92 5.03 9.86 -15.79
C ILE A 92 3.71 9.72 -15.03
N PHE A 93 2.92 10.79 -15.06
CA PHE A 93 1.56 10.82 -14.54
C PHE A 93 0.61 10.23 -15.60
N ASP A 94 -0.27 9.30 -15.24
CA ASP A 94 -1.42 8.92 -16.07
C ASP A 94 -2.74 9.23 -15.32
N PRO A 95 -3.57 10.15 -15.83
CA PRO A 95 -4.85 10.51 -15.24
C PRO A 95 -5.92 9.46 -15.54
N ALA A 96 -6.71 9.10 -14.51
CA ALA A 96 -7.95 8.35 -14.68
C ALA A 96 -8.92 9.09 -15.63
N ALA A 97 -9.80 8.34 -16.29
CA ALA A 97 -10.63 8.80 -17.41
C ALA A 97 -11.56 9.99 -17.09
N ASN A 98 -11.83 10.30 -15.81
CA ASN A 98 -12.76 11.36 -15.36
C ASN A 98 -12.29 12.18 -14.13
N GLY A 99 -11.03 12.05 -13.66
CA GLY A 99 -10.53 12.67 -12.43
C GLY A 99 -9.11 13.26 -12.53
N THR A 100 -8.68 14.00 -11.49
CA THR A 100 -7.30 14.49 -11.37
C THR A 100 -6.59 13.84 -10.18
N SER A 101 -5.29 13.56 -10.34
CA SER A 101 -4.40 13.17 -9.24
C SER A 101 -3.38 14.27 -8.97
N SER A 102 -3.16 14.65 -7.72
CA SER A 102 -2.06 15.54 -7.32
C SER A 102 -1.08 14.81 -6.40
N LEU A 103 0.20 14.82 -6.77
CA LEU A 103 1.29 14.26 -5.96
C LEU A 103 1.52 15.12 -4.71
N PHE A 104 1.67 14.46 -3.56
CA PHE A 104 2.25 15.02 -2.35
C PHE A 104 3.48 14.20 -1.92
N GLY A 105 4.31 14.80 -1.07
CA GLY A 105 5.60 14.25 -0.68
C GLY A 105 6.74 14.87 -1.48
N ALA A 106 7.79 15.28 -0.77
CA ALA A 106 8.97 15.85 -1.40
C ALA A 106 9.87 14.74 -1.94
N VAL A 107 10.62 15.04 -2.99
CA VAL A 107 11.76 14.21 -3.42
C VAL A 107 12.71 14.04 -2.23
N GLY A 108 13.14 12.80 -1.98
CA GLY A 108 13.93 12.41 -0.82
C GLY A 108 13.13 12.09 0.45
N SER A 109 11.79 12.17 0.41
CA SER A 109 10.92 11.77 1.54
C SER A 109 10.69 10.26 1.55
N THR A 110 10.60 9.66 2.74
CA THR A 110 10.12 8.28 2.90
C THR A 110 8.61 8.16 2.73
N VAL A 111 7.88 9.27 2.79
CA VAL A 111 6.42 9.29 2.62
C VAL A 111 6.04 10.16 1.43
N PHE A 112 5.26 9.59 0.52
CA PHE A 112 4.70 10.27 -0.65
C PHE A 112 3.33 9.70 -0.99
N GLY A 113 2.62 10.31 -1.93
CA GLY A 113 1.38 9.74 -2.41
C GLY A 113 0.59 10.68 -3.29
N PHE A 114 -0.68 10.36 -3.48
CA PHE A 114 -1.55 11.06 -4.40
C PHE A 114 -2.88 11.38 -3.72
N ASP A 115 -3.33 12.62 -3.88
CA ASP A 115 -4.72 13.01 -3.61
C ASP A 115 -5.50 12.95 -4.93
N PHE A 116 -6.74 12.46 -4.88
CA PHE A 116 -7.56 12.18 -6.05
C PHE A 116 -8.91 12.89 -5.98
N THR A 117 -9.44 13.25 -7.14
CA THR A 117 -10.80 13.78 -7.31
C THR A 117 -11.73 12.84 -8.09
N GLY A 118 -11.20 11.74 -8.62
CA GLY A 118 -11.92 10.81 -9.50
C GLY A 118 -11.19 9.48 -9.68
N PHE A 119 -10.74 8.88 -8.58
CA PHE A 119 -10.30 7.48 -8.57
C PHE A 119 -11.51 6.64 -8.13
N ASP A 120 -12.36 6.33 -9.12
CA ASP A 120 -13.68 5.73 -8.90
C ASP A 120 -13.59 4.20 -8.75
N PRO A 121 -14.65 3.55 -8.22
CA PRO A 121 -14.74 2.09 -8.17
C PRO A 121 -14.40 1.43 -9.51
N LEU A 122 -13.56 0.39 -9.45
CA LEU A 122 -13.05 -0.41 -10.56
C LEU A 122 -12.03 0.28 -11.47
N ASP A 123 -11.63 1.52 -11.18
CA ASP A 123 -10.55 2.18 -11.90
C ASP A 123 -9.18 1.58 -11.52
N VAL A 124 -8.21 1.83 -12.40
CA VAL A 124 -6.80 1.51 -12.17
C VAL A 124 -5.98 2.79 -12.29
N PHE A 125 -5.25 3.11 -11.22
CA PHE A 125 -4.27 4.19 -11.21
C PHE A 125 -2.88 3.62 -11.48
N LEU A 126 -2.18 4.22 -12.45
CA LEU A 126 -0.86 3.81 -12.90
C LEU A 126 0.13 4.95 -12.76
N PHE A 127 1.29 4.68 -12.18
CA PHE A 127 2.39 5.62 -12.20
C PHE A 127 3.73 4.90 -12.26
N SER A 128 4.71 5.55 -12.86
CA SER A 128 6.10 5.08 -12.88
C SER A 128 6.94 6.03 -12.04
N TRP A 129 7.83 5.45 -11.23
CA TRP A 129 8.70 6.20 -10.34
C TRP A 129 10.01 5.45 -10.12
N ASP A 130 10.99 6.14 -9.55
CA ASP A 130 12.32 5.62 -9.26
C ASP A 130 12.59 5.85 -7.76
N PRO A 131 12.49 4.82 -6.91
CA PRO A 131 12.97 4.90 -5.55
C PRO A 131 14.49 4.77 -5.54
N ASP A 132 15.10 5.52 -4.64
CA ASP A 132 16.52 5.41 -4.32
C ASP A 132 16.66 5.47 -2.80
N VAL A 133 17.88 5.61 -2.31
CA VAL A 133 18.14 5.98 -0.92
C VAL A 133 18.53 7.45 -0.81
N ALA A 134 18.35 8.05 0.36
CA ALA A 134 18.70 9.46 0.58
C ALA A 134 20.20 9.71 0.38
N SER A 135 21.04 8.75 0.81
CA SER A 135 22.49 8.81 0.69
C SER A 135 23.02 8.70 -0.76
N ASN A 136 22.24 8.14 -1.68
CA ASN A 136 22.66 7.90 -3.06
C ASN A 136 21.45 7.87 -4.03
N GLY A 137 21.24 8.97 -4.75
CA GLY A 137 20.19 9.11 -5.77
C GLY A 137 20.48 8.44 -7.12
N GLY A 138 21.44 7.51 -7.15
CA GLY A 138 21.68 6.62 -8.29
C GLY A 138 21.80 5.17 -7.83
N TYR A 139 21.19 4.84 -6.67
CA TYR A 139 21.18 3.49 -6.12
C TYR A 139 20.48 2.53 -7.07
N GLY A 140 19.41 2.99 -7.73
CA GLY A 140 18.59 2.17 -8.59
C GLY A 140 17.93 1.08 -7.76
N ALA A 141 16.93 1.43 -6.97
CA ALA A 141 16.26 0.40 -6.18
C ALA A 141 15.58 -0.63 -7.09
N VAL A 142 15.59 -1.89 -6.66
CA VAL A 142 14.89 -2.96 -7.37
C VAL A 142 13.52 -3.22 -6.77
N VAL A 143 12.62 -3.82 -7.56
CA VAL A 143 11.24 -4.17 -7.14
C VAL A 143 11.18 -4.91 -5.79
N ALA A 144 12.16 -5.77 -5.49
CA ALA A 144 12.19 -6.54 -4.23
C ALA A 144 12.39 -5.66 -2.98
N GLU A 145 13.07 -4.52 -3.11
CA GLU A 145 13.38 -3.62 -1.99
C GLU A 145 12.17 -2.77 -1.57
N LEU A 146 11.10 -2.75 -2.37
CA LEU A 146 9.83 -2.14 -1.98
C LEU A 146 9.07 -2.99 -0.96
N ALA A 147 9.46 -4.25 -0.73
CA ALA A 147 8.90 -5.05 0.34
C ALA A 147 9.04 -4.32 1.68
N GLY A 148 7.95 -4.25 2.45
CA GLY A 148 7.88 -3.44 3.68
C GLY A 148 7.28 -2.05 3.49
N THR A 149 7.02 -1.61 2.26
CA THR A 149 6.27 -0.37 2.00
C THR A 149 4.87 -0.49 2.57
N VAL A 150 4.46 0.44 3.43
CA VAL A 150 3.08 0.51 3.95
C VAL A 150 2.28 1.41 3.03
N ILE A 151 1.16 0.90 2.56
CA ILE A 151 0.24 1.62 1.70
C ILE A 151 -1.04 1.88 2.48
N THR A 152 -1.48 3.13 2.46
CA THR A 152 -2.73 3.54 3.11
C THR A 152 -3.62 4.25 2.10
N ALA A 153 -4.86 3.82 1.98
CA ALA A 153 -5.87 4.45 1.14
C ALA A 153 -7.00 5.02 1.99
N THR A 154 -7.45 6.22 1.66
CA THR A 154 -8.65 6.83 2.24
C THR A 154 -9.77 6.74 1.21
N VAL A 155 -10.87 6.09 1.58
CA VAL A 155 -11.99 5.79 0.69
C VAL A 155 -13.24 6.47 1.21
N ARG A 156 -13.92 7.25 0.36
CA ARG A 156 -15.22 7.86 0.63
C ARG A 156 -16.34 7.06 -0.02
N PHE A 157 -17.36 6.71 0.76
CA PHE A 157 -18.57 6.07 0.25
C PHE A 157 -19.69 7.09 0.01
N ASP A 158 -20.70 6.72 -0.77
CA ASP A 158 -21.85 7.57 -1.15
C ASP A 158 -22.63 8.10 0.08
N GLY A 159 -22.57 7.40 1.21
CA GLY A 159 -23.14 7.84 2.50
C GLY A 159 -22.35 8.95 3.21
N GLY A 160 -21.20 9.36 2.67
CA GLY A 160 -20.29 10.33 3.29
C GLY A 160 -19.27 9.70 4.25
N ASP A 161 -19.45 8.42 4.59
CA ASP A 161 -18.52 7.65 5.42
C ASP A 161 -17.14 7.58 4.78
N VAL A 162 -16.11 7.76 5.60
CA VAL A 162 -14.71 7.69 5.17
C VAL A 162 -14.03 6.57 5.93
N LEU A 163 -13.54 5.57 5.21
CA LEU A 163 -12.78 4.46 5.79
C LEU A 163 -11.33 4.51 5.33
N THR A 164 -10.44 4.10 6.22
CA THR A 164 -9.03 3.93 5.91
C THR A 164 -8.73 2.47 5.67
N TYR A 165 -8.07 2.17 4.55
CA TYR A 165 -7.57 0.86 4.20
C TYR A 165 -6.05 0.87 4.30
N SER A 166 -5.45 -0.19 4.81
CA SER A 166 -3.99 -0.28 4.91
C SER A 166 -3.48 -1.69 4.64
N GLY A 167 -2.27 -1.77 4.12
CA GLY A 167 -1.59 -3.03 3.81
C GLY A 167 -0.09 -2.80 3.61
N THR A 168 0.70 -3.83 3.85
CA THR A 168 2.16 -3.79 3.63
C THR A 168 2.51 -4.60 2.39
N MET A 169 3.37 -4.04 1.55
CA MET A 169 3.87 -4.73 0.37
C MET A 169 4.72 -5.93 0.77
N GLY A 170 4.37 -7.10 0.23
CA GLY A 170 5.14 -8.33 0.34
C GLY A 170 5.58 -8.84 -1.04
N ILE A 171 6.61 -9.69 -1.04
CA ILE A 171 7.06 -10.38 -2.25
C ILE A 171 6.00 -11.40 -2.68
N VAL A 172 5.56 -11.31 -3.94
CA VAL A 172 4.59 -12.23 -4.55
C VAL A 172 5.15 -12.74 -5.87
N GLY A 173 5.69 -13.96 -5.84
CA GLY A 173 6.33 -14.56 -7.02
C GLY A 173 7.51 -13.71 -7.47
N HIS A 174 7.39 -13.11 -8.65
CA HIS A 174 8.43 -12.24 -9.19
C HIS A 174 8.19 -10.74 -8.98
N ASP A 175 7.10 -10.36 -8.31
CA ASP A 175 6.68 -8.96 -8.11
C ASP A 175 6.58 -8.64 -6.60
N VAL A 176 6.21 -7.40 -6.27
CA VAL A 176 5.71 -7.05 -4.93
C VAL A 176 4.27 -6.55 -5.00
N ALA A 177 3.47 -6.89 -4.00
CA ALA A 177 2.06 -6.50 -3.92
C ALA A 177 1.60 -6.28 -2.49
N ALA A 178 0.60 -5.42 -2.32
CA ALA A 178 -0.16 -5.28 -1.08
C ALA A 178 -1.65 -5.46 -1.38
N ASN A 179 -2.33 -6.22 -0.52
CA ASN A 179 -3.77 -6.20 -0.42
C ASN A 179 -4.14 -5.35 0.80
N LEU A 180 -4.85 -4.24 0.59
CA LEU A 180 -5.22 -3.34 1.67
C LEU A 180 -6.57 -3.77 2.23
N VAL A 181 -6.65 -3.83 3.55
CA VAL A 181 -7.86 -4.19 4.30
C VAL A 181 -8.34 -2.99 5.13
N PRO A 182 -9.64 -2.90 5.45
CA PRO A 182 -10.14 -1.86 6.33
C PRO A 182 -9.38 -1.85 7.67
N VAL A 183 -8.90 -0.68 8.07
CA VAL A 183 -8.32 -0.46 9.39
C VAL A 183 -9.48 -0.34 10.39
N PRO A 184 -9.55 -1.19 11.44
CA PRO A 184 -10.61 -1.10 12.42
C PRO A 184 -10.58 0.25 13.13
N GLU A 185 -11.75 0.83 13.37
CA GLU A 185 -11.87 2.10 14.07
C GLU A 185 -11.35 1.97 15.52
N PRO A 186 -10.78 3.04 16.11
CA PRO A 186 -10.30 3.03 17.50
C PRO A 186 -11.35 2.53 18.51
N GLU A 187 -12.62 2.82 18.27
CA GLU A 187 -13.76 2.38 19.06
C GLU A 187 -13.89 0.85 19.06
N THR A 188 -13.60 0.20 17.94
CA THR A 188 -13.63 -1.27 17.83
C THR A 188 -12.59 -1.90 18.76
N TYR A 189 -11.39 -1.30 18.84
CA TYR A 189 -10.37 -1.74 19.79
C TYR A 189 -10.76 -1.46 21.24
N ALA A 190 -11.38 -0.31 21.52
CA ALA A 190 -11.86 0.03 22.86
C ALA A 190 -12.97 -0.93 23.32
N MET A 191 -13.91 -1.29 22.44
CA MET A 191 -14.99 -2.24 22.72
C MET A 191 -14.48 -3.66 22.92
N LEU A 192 -13.49 -4.09 22.13
CA LEU A 192 -12.79 -5.35 22.34
C LEU A 192 -12.12 -5.38 23.72
N LEU A 193 -11.39 -4.32 24.08
CA LEU A 193 -10.71 -4.21 25.36
C LEU A 193 -11.69 -4.16 26.53
N ALA A 194 -12.81 -3.44 26.38
CA ALA A 194 -13.89 -3.42 27.36
C ALA A 194 -14.50 -4.82 27.54
N GLY A 195 -14.74 -5.55 26.45
CA GLY A 195 -15.22 -6.93 26.49
C GLY A 195 -14.24 -7.87 27.20
N LEU A 196 -12.95 -7.78 26.89
CA LEU A 196 -11.89 -8.55 27.55
C LEU A 196 -11.76 -8.19 29.04
N GLY A 197 -11.86 -6.90 29.38
CA GLY A 197 -11.85 -6.42 30.75
C GLY A 197 -13.00 -6.99 31.58
N LEU A 198 -14.21 -7.04 31.00
CA LEU A 198 -15.39 -7.62 31.66
C LEU A 198 -15.25 -9.13 31.88
N LEU A 199 -14.71 -9.87 30.90
CA LEU A 199 -14.43 -11.30 31.04
C LEU A 199 -13.38 -11.57 32.14
N GLY A 200 -12.30 -10.78 32.17
CA GLY A 200 -11.27 -10.86 33.21
C GLY A 200 -11.84 -10.60 34.62
N PHE A 201 -12.70 -9.59 34.76
CA PHE A 201 -13.35 -9.26 36.03
C PHE A 201 -14.30 -10.38 36.52
N VAL A 202 -15.09 -10.98 35.62
CA VAL A 202 -15.95 -12.12 35.98
C VAL A 202 -15.11 -13.32 36.42
N GLY A 203 -13.99 -13.59 35.73
CA GLY A 203 -13.05 -14.65 36.11
C GLY A 203 -12.43 -14.42 37.50
N TYR A 204 -12.08 -13.18 37.83
CA TYR A 204 -11.57 -12.79 39.15
C TYR A 204 -12.59 -13.07 40.26
N ARG A 205 -13.84 -12.63 40.09
CA ARG A 205 -14.90 -12.86 41.09
C ARG A 205 -15.19 -14.33 41.36
N ARG A 206 -15.09 -15.18 40.33
CA ARG A 206 -15.30 -16.63 40.50
C ARG A 206 -14.20 -17.29 41.34
N LYS A 207 -12.97 -16.77 41.30
CA LYS A 207 -11.87 -17.27 42.13
C LYS A 207 -12.05 -16.89 43.60
N GLU A 208 -12.52 -15.68 43.89
CA GLU A 208 -12.83 -15.26 45.27
C GLU A 208 -13.94 -16.12 45.89
N VAL A 209 -15.00 -16.42 45.13
CA VAL A 209 -16.10 -17.27 45.60
C VAL A 209 -15.69 -18.74 45.77
N ALA A 210 -14.75 -19.25 44.97
CA ALA A 210 -14.26 -20.63 45.09
C ALA A 210 -13.17 -20.83 46.16
N ALA A 211 -12.56 -19.74 46.64
CA ALA A 211 -11.58 -19.74 47.73
C ALA A 211 -12.19 -19.40 49.11
N SER A 212 -13.51 -19.19 49.15
CA SER A 212 -14.33 -18.96 50.36
C SER A 212 -15.06 -20.24 50.74
#